data_AF-A0A059LGY9-F1
#
_entry.id   AF-A0A059LGY9-F1
#
_cell.length_a   1.000
_cell.length_b   1.000
_cell.length_c   1.000
_cell.angle_alpha   90.00
_cell.angle_beta   90.00
_cell.angle_gamma   90.00
#
_symmetry.space_group_name_H-M   'P 1'
#
loop_
_entity.id
_entity.type
_entity.pdbx_description
1 polymer ?
#
loop_
_entity_poly.entity_id
_entity_poly.type
_entity_poly.pdbx_seq_one_letter_code
_entity_poly.pdbx_strand_id
1 'polypeptide(L)'
;MTGVSALEPSAWHSATIAPNITQLSYSGERIEIIVGNTPQEIQDAVLALFVPEDAYEAGRYPLKFTALNTISTQPDGTRVVRWSLLNLRQSMRISLLQRTSNGAFHTLVRGPTISVVNPDEPTGVHLLAGRSPRSVLVQWTTFNPGSPQVWFGTSPDRLQWSAPASSDTYTPATLCGGRASNEGWLEPGYLHTADMLNLPKATDIFYQVGDAVTGVKSRVYSFFSHPGVGPDKSASVLLVADQGASAGDDGRAPIDVPSARVVAGRMATDALAGFDVAE
;
A
#
# COMPACT_ATOMS: atom_id res chain seq x y z
N MET A 1 -12.35 8.67 38.53
CA MET A 1 -12.70 8.82 37.10
C MET A 1 -13.46 7.56 36.71
N THR A 2 -14.78 7.67 36.64
CA THR A 2 -15.72 6.58 36.35
C THR A 2 -15.51 6.11 34.91
N GLY A 3 -15.02 4.88 34.74
CA GLY A 3 -14.98 4.22 33.44
C GLY A 3 -16.40 4.00 32.96
N VAL A 4 -16.78 4.70 31.89
CA VAL A 4 -18.02 4.43 31.17
C VAL A 4 -17.80 3.10 30.45
N SER A 5 -18.64 2.11 30.76
CA SER A 5 -18.58 0.78 30.17
C SER A 5 -18.91 0.83 28.68
N ALA A 6 -18.26 -0.03 27.88
CA ALA A 6 -18.64 -0.25 26.48
C ALA A 6 -20.15 -0.45 26.35
N LEU A 7 -20.78 0.17 25.35
CA LEU A 7 -22.21 0.03 25.11
C LEU A 7 -22.57 -1.44 24.85
N GLU A 8 -23.75 -1.84 25.33
CA GLU A 8 -24.31 -3.16 25.10
C GLU A 8 -24.44 -3.45 23.59
N PRO A 9 -24.14 -4.68 23.12
CA PRO A 9 -24.19 -5.03 21.70
C PRO A 9 -25.56 -4.77 21.04
N SER A 10 -26.66 -4.80 21.81
CA SER A 10 -28.01 -4.50 21.32
C SER A 10 -28.17 -3.08 20.80
N ALA A 11 -27.36 -2.12 21.28
CA ALA A 11 -27.39 -0.73 20.79
C ALA A 11 -26.94 -0.62 19.32
N TRP A 12 -26.19 -1.61 18.83
CA TRP A 12 -25.61 -1.63 17.49
C TRP A 12 -26.39 -2.53 16.51
N HIS A 13 -27.53 -3.10 16.91
CA HIS A 13 -28.23 -4.12 16.14
C HIS A 13 -28.69 -3.67 14.74
N SER A 14 -28.90 -2.37 14.54
CA SER A 14 -29.28 -1.77 13.26
C SER A 14 -28.11 -1.14 12.49
N ALA A 15 -26.90 -1.14 13.06
CA ALA A 15 -25.74 -0.49 12.47
C ALA A 15 -25.37 -1.08 11.10
N THR A 16 -24.91 -0.24 10.19
CA THR A 16 -24.58 -0.64 8.82
C THR A 16 -23.21 -0.12 8.40
N ILE A 17 -22.58 -0.85 7.47
CA ILE A 17 -21.37 -0.44 6.75
C ILE A 17 -21.63 -0.62 5.26
N ALA A 18 -21.50 0.45 4.49
CA ALA A 18 -21.69 0.44 3.04
C ALA A 18 -20.49 1.12 2.37
N PRO A 19 -19.46 0.35 1.95
CA PRO A 19 -18.45 0.89 1.03
C PRO A 19 -19.09 1.17 -0.33
N ASN A 20 -18.65 2.23 -1.00
CA ASN A 20 -19.11 2.59 -2.34
C ASN A 20 -18.62 1.63 -3.44
N ILE A 21 -17.74 0.68 -3.11
CA ILE A 21 -17.24 -0.37 -4.01
C ILE A 21 -17.33 -1.75 -3.36
N THR A 22 -17.44 -2.79 -4.19
CA THR A 22 -17.24 -4.21 -3.82
C THR A 22 -16.13 -4.87 -4.64
N GLN A 23 -15.50 -4.11 -5.55
CA GLN A 23 -14.37 -4.55 -6.34
C GLN A 23 -13.32 -3.44 -6.38
N LEU A 24 -12.08 -3.76 -6.00
CA LEU A 24 -10.94 -2.86 -6.11
C LEU A 24 -10.37 -2.95 -7.53
N SER A 25 -10.47 -1.85 -8.27
CA SER A 25 -10.09 -1.80 -9.68
C SER A 25 -8.59 -1.65 -9.88
N TYR A 26 -7.92 -0.89 -9.01
CA TYR A 26 -6.48 -0.65 -9.05
C TYR A 26 -5.93 -0.28 -7.67
N SER A 27 -4.63 -0.44 -7.48
CA SER A 27 -3.95 -0.12 -6.23
C SER A 27 -3.98 1.38 -5.93
N GLY A 28 -4.45 1.74 -4.74
CA GLY A 28 -4.55 3.13 -4.28
C GLY A 28 -5.91 3.79 -4.54
N GLU A 29 -6.88 3.07 -5.10
CA GLU A 29 -8.25 3.57 -5.33
C GLU A 29 -8.85 4.14 -4.04
N ARG A 30 -9.42 5.33 -4.14
CA ARG A 30 -10.07 6.03 -3.03
C ARG A 30 -11.51 5.58 -2.92
N ILE A 31 -11.90 5.21 -1.71
CA ILE A 31 -13.23 4.72 -1.38
C ILE A 31 -13.86 5.57 -0.29
N GLU A 32 -15.19 5.58 -0.30
CA GLU A 32 -16.00 6.13 0.77
C GLU A 32 -16.77 4.99 1.44
N ILE A 33 -16.75 4.98 2.76
CA ILE A 33 -17.44 3.98 3.56
C ILE A 33 -18.46 4.71 4.41
N ILE A 34 -19.73 4.46 4.13
CA ILE A 34 -20.85 5.03 4.88
C ILE A 34 -21.12 4.10 6.06
N VAL A 35 -20.99 4.63 7.27
CA VAL A 35 -21.37 3.96 8.51
C VAL A 35 -22.66 4.61 9.01
N GLY A 36 -23.74 3.84 9.07
CA GLY A 36 -25.08 4.33 9.39
C GLY A 36 -25.70 3.61 10.57
N ASN A 37 -26.83 4.14 11.04
CA ASN A 37 -27.65 3.55 12.11
C ASN A 37 -26.87 3.22 13.39
N THR A 38 -25.87 4.04 13.72
CA THR A 38 -25.07 3.87 14.92
C THR A 38 -25.75 4.53 16.12
N PRO A 39 -25.46 4.10 17.35
CA PRO A 39 -25.82 4.85 18.55
C PRO A 39 -25.35 6.31 18.48
N GLN A 40 -26.06 7.19 19.18
CA GLN A 40 -25.72 8.62 19.25
C GLN A 40 -24.35 8.85 19.89
N GLU A 41 -24.05 8.12 20.97
CA GLU A 41 -22.74 8.09 21.60
C GLU A 41 -21.95 6.89 21.09
N ILE A 42 -20.78 7.14 20.51
CA ILE A 42 -19.88 6.08 20.05
C ILE A 42 -18.67 6.05 20.97
N GLN A 43 -18.52 4.94 21.69
CA GLN A 43 -17.35 4.66 22.50
C GLN A 43 -16.74 3.34 22.06
N ASP A 44 -15.42 3.30 21.97
CA ASP A 44 -14.66 2.07 21.76
C ASP A 44 -14.98 1.29 20.47
N ALA A 45 -15.57 1.93 19.46
CA ALA A 45 -15.86 1.33 18.16
C ALA A 45 -14.81 1.72 17.11
N VAL A 46 -14.36 0.74 16.33
CA VAL A 46 -13.38 0.90 15.26
C VAL A 46 -13.90 0.29 13.96
N LEU A 47 -13.74 1.02 12.87
CA LEU A 47 -13.87 0.48 11.53
C LEU A 47 -12.51 -0.10 11.12
N ALA A 48 -12.44 -1.36 10.75
CA ALA A 48 -11.18 -2.08 10.55
C ALA A 48 -11.18 -2.86 9.22
N LEU A 49 -10.11 -2.72 8.45
CA LEU A 49 -9.84 -3.42 7.20
C LEU A 49 -9.02 -4.68 7.46
N PHE A 50 -9.52 -5.81 6.98
CA PHE A 50 -8.89 -7.12 7.05
C PHE A 50 -8.53 -7.62 5.64
N VAL A 51 -7.33 -8.20 5.54
CA VAL A 51 -6.81 -8.83 4.32
C VAL A 51 -6.10 -10.13 4.75
N PRO A 52 -6.49 -11.32 4.25
CA PRO A 52 -7.72 -11.59 3.48
C PRO A 52 -9.01 -11.24 4.26
N GLU A 53 -10.17 -11.34 3.60
CA GLU A 53 -11.48 -10.94 4.15
C GLU A 53 -11.91 -11.67 5.43
N ASP A 54 -11.28 -12.80 5.73
CA ASP A 54 -11.51 -13.68 6.89
C ASP A 54 -10.39 -13.60 7.94
N ALA A 55 -9.45 -12.67 7.77
CA ALA A 55 -8.27 -12.55 8.63
C ALA A 55 -8.63 -12.30 10.10
N TYR A 56 -9.75 -11.62 10.39
CA TYR A 56 -10.19 -11.38 11.76
C TYR A 56 -10.57 -12.68 12.48
N GLU A 57 -11.34 -13.54 11.82
CA GLU A 57 -11.75 -14.85 12.32
C GLU A 57 -10.55 -15.78 12.52
N ALA A 58 -9.51 -15.61 11.71
CA ALA A 58 -8.22 -16.28 11.86
C ALA A 58 -7.31 -15.69 12.96
N GLY A 59 -7.80 -14.69 13.73
CA GLY A 59 -7.05 -14.07 14.82
C GLY A 59 -5.94 -13.12 14.37
N ARG A 60 -6.01 -12.61 13.13
CA ARG A 60 -5.01 -11.69 12.58
C ARG A 60 -5.37 -10.23 12.83
N TYR A 61 -4.34 -9.38 12.82
CA TYR A 61 -4.51 -7.94 12.99
C TYR A 61 -5.10 -7.27 11.75
N PRO A 62 -5.90 -6.20 11.94
CA PRO A 62 -6.34 -5.40 10.82
C PRO A 62 -5.15 -4.70 10.18
N LEU A 63 -5.19 -4.56 8.87
CA LEU A 63 -4.20 -3.81 8.11
C LEU A 63 -4.33 -2.30 8.35
N LYS A 64 -5.57 -1.84 8.49
CA LYS A 64 -5.93 -0.43 8.62
C LYS A 64 -7.17 -0.28 9.47
N PHE A 65 -7.26 0.80 10.24
CA PHE A 65 -8.45 1.07 11.04
C PHE A 65 -8.69 2.57 11.27
N THR A 66 -9.92 2.90 11.64
CA THR A 66 -10.35 4.25 12.03
C THR A 66 -11.17 4.13 13.30
N ALA A 67 -10.84 4.91 14.34
CA ALA A 67 -11.69 5.02 15.52
C ALA A 67 -12.94 5.83 15.14
N LEU A 68 -14.13 5.25 15.26
CA LEU A 68 -15.34 5.84 14.67
C LEU A 68 -15.77 7.14 15.38
N ASN A 69 -15.38 7.31 16.64
CA ASN A 69 -15.60 8.53 17.41
C ASN A 69 -14.76 9.73 16.92
N THR A 70 -13.73 9.52 16.09
CA THR A 70 -12.93 10.62 15.51
C THR A 70 -13.50 11.15 14.20
N ILE A 71 -14.55 10.54 13.66
CA ILE A 71 -15.15 10.90 12.37
C ILE A 71 -16.42 11.69 12.63
N SER A 72 -16.56 12.88 12.05
CA SER A 72 -17.75 13.72 12.26
C SER A 72 -19.02 13.03 11.78
N THR A 73 -20.09 13.14 12.59
CA THR A 73 -21.44 12.75 12.18
C THR A 73 -22.02 13.77 11.20
N GLN A 74 -22.59 13.27 10.11
CA GLN A 74 -23.30 14.06 9.10
C GLN A 74 -24.71 14.43 9.59
N PRO A 75 -25.38 15.41 8.96
CA PRO A 75 -26.74 15.82 9.35
C PRO A 75 -27.79 14.71 9.29
N ASP A 76 -27.59 13.71 8.43
CA ASP A 76 -28.46 12.54 8.31
C ASP A 76 -28.16 11.43 9.34
N GLY A 77 -27.23 11.70 10.27
CA GLY A 77 -26.81 10.76 11.32
C GLY A 77 -25.75 9.74 10.87
N THR A 78 -25.32 9.76 9.61
CA THR A 78 -24.27 8.86 9.11
C THR A 78 -22.86 9.38 9.42
N ARG A 79 -21.86 8.53 9.25
CA ARG A 79 -20.45 8.90 9.24
C ARG A 79 -19.83 8.42 7.93
N VAL A 80 -19.02 9.26 7.31
CA VAL A 80 -18.32 8.93 6.06
C VAL A 80 -16.84 8.82 6.34
N VAL A 81 -16.29 7.61 6.18
CA VAL A 81 -14.86 7.33 6.31
C VAL A 81 -14.25 7.22 4.93
N ARG A 82 -13.14 7.92 4.68
CA ARG A 82 -12.44 7.91 3.39
C ARG A 82 -11.11 7.21 3.51
N TRP A 83 -10.91 6.19 2.69
CA TRP A 83 -9.66 5.42 2.64
C TRP A 83 -9.16 5.29 1.20
N SER A 84 -7.85 5.26 1.01
CA SER A 84 -7.20 4.61 -0.14
C SER A 84 -6.92 3.15 0.20
N LEU A 85 -7.36 2.23 -0.65
CA LEU A 85 -7.09 0.81 -0.53
C LEU A 85 -5.94 0.41 -1.46
N LEU A 86 -4.96 -0.31 -0.94
CA LEU A 86 -3.87 -0.87 -1.74
C LEU A 86 -4.25 -2.25 -2.25
N ASN A 87 -3.89 -2.54 -3.49
CA ASN A 87 -4.00 -3.89 -4.03
C ASN A 87 -2.95 -4.78 -3.33
N LEU A 88 -3.41 -5.54 -2.34
CA LEU A 88 -2.61 -6.51 -1.59
C LEU A 88 -2.90 -7.94 -2.02
N ARG A 89 -3.35 -8.12 -3.28
CA ARG A 89 -3.48 -9.41 -3.96
C ARG A 89 -4.54 -10.36 -3.43
N GLN A 90 -5.17 -10.03 -2.30
CA GLN A 90 -6.23 -10.82 -1.68
C GLN A 90 -7.48 -9.97 -1.51
N SER A 91 -8.63 -10.63 -1.51
CA SER A 91 -9.91 -10.01 -1.15
C SER A 91 -9.87 -9.43 0.27
N MET A 92 -10.73 -8.45 0.51
CA MET A 92 -10.69 -7.64 1.73
C MET A 92 -12.08 -7.58 2.36
N ARG A 93 -12.12 -7.28 3.66
CA ARG A 93 -13.37 -6.96 4.35
C ARG A 93 -13.17 -5.81 5.32
N ILE A 94 -14.16 -4.93 5.33
CA ILE A 94 -14.26 -3.87 6.31
C ILE A 94 -15.29 -4.30 7.34
N SER A 95 -14.89 -4.31 8.61
CA SER A 95 -15.73 -4.72 9.73
C SER A 95 -15.78 -3.61 10.78
N LEU A 96 -16.94 -3.42 11.39
CA LEU A 96 -17.12 -2.55 12.55
C LEU A 96 -16.97 -3.44 13.78
N LEU A 97 -16.00 -3.10 14.61
CA LEU A 97 -15.68 -3.82 15.83
C LEU A 97 -15.87 -2.90 17.02
N GLN A 98 -16.19 -3.46 18.18
CA GLN A 98 -16.21 -2.73 19.44
C GLN A 98 -15.29 -3.40 20.45
N ARG A 99 -14.48 -2.58 21.12
CA ARG A 99 -13.65 -3.03 22.23
C ARG A 99 -14.53 -3.29 23.44
N THR A 100 -14.35 -4.45 24.04
CA THR A 100 -15.02 -4.87 25.26
C THR A 100 -14.20 -4.45 26.49
N SER A 101 -14.80 -4.53 27.67
CA SER A 101 -14.17 -4.13 28.94
C SER A 101 -12.88 -4.91 29.27
N ASN A 102 -12.71 -6.12 28.75
CA ASN A 102 -11.49 -6.91 28.92
C ASN A 102 -10.39 -6.59 27.88
N GLY A 103 -10.66 -5.63 26.98
CA GLY A 103 -9.74 -5.20 25.93
C GLY A 103 -9.80 -5.96 24.62
N ALA A 104 -10.58 -7.06 24.53
CA ALA A 104 -10.83 -7.78 23.29
C ALA A 104 -11.80 -7.02 22.39
N PHE A 105 -11.73 -7.25 21.08
CA PHE A 105 -12.71 -6.74 20.13
C PHE A 105 -13.75 -7.83 19.82
N HIS A 106 -14.99 -7.41 19.58
CA HIS A 106 -16.01 -8.27 18.99
C HIS A 106 -16.61 -7.58 17.77
N THR A 107 -17.10 -8.38 16.83
CA THR A 107 -17.67 -7.87 15.58
C THR A 107 -19.10 -7.40 15.83
N LEU A 108 -19.37 -6.14 15.47
CA LEU A 108 -20.72 -5.59 15.42
C LEU A 108 -21.33 -5.80 14.04
N VAL A 109 -20.59 -5.46 12.98
CA VAL A 109 -21.05 -5.54 11.59
C VAL A 109 -19.91 -6.07 10.72
N ARG A 110 -20.22 -7.03 9.86
CA ARG A 110 -19.35 -7.46 8.76
C ARG A 110 -19.83 -6.77 7.48
N GLY A 111 -18.98 -5.93 6.89
CA GLY A 111 -19.25 -5.35 5.56
C GLY A 111 -19.17 -6.40 4.45
N PRO A 112 -19.53 -6.04 3.21
CA PRO A 112 -19.37 -6.92 2.06
C PRO A 112 -17.89 -7.26 1.80
N THR A 113 -17.63 -8.37 1.12
CA THR A 113 -16.30 -8.68 0.60
C THR A 113 -15.97 -7.70 -0.54
N ILE A 114 -14.76 -7.17 -0.52
CA ILE A 114 -14.19 -6.38 -1.60
C ILE A 114 -13.20 -7.27 -2.36
N SER A 115 -13.54 -7.71 -3.56
CA SER A 115 -12.63 -8.51 -4.39
C SER A 115 -11.62 -7.63 -5.11
N VAL A 116 -10.40 -8.12 -5.33
CA VAL A 116 -9.42 -7.43 -6.19
C VAL A 116 -9.63 -7.87 -7.64
N VAL A 117 -9.84 -6.91 -8.55
CA VAL A 117 -10.10 -7.21 -9.97
C VAL A 117 -8.88 -7.86 -10.63
N ASN A 118 -7.69 -7.32 -10.39
CA ASN A 118 -6.43 -7.86 -10.89
C ASN A 118 -5.42 -8.05 -9.76
N PRO A 119 -5.39 -9.21 -9.07
CA PRO A 119 -4.37 -9.51 -8.07
C PRO A 119 -2.92 -9.41 -8.58
N ASP A 120 -2.71 -9.60 -9.89
CA ASP A 120 -1.40 -9.54 -10.54
C ASP A 120 -1.03 -8.15 -11.06
N GLU A 121 -1.77 -7.10 -10.69
CA GLU A 121 -1.35 -5.71 -10.93
C GLU A 121 0.07 -5.47 -10.38
N PRO A 122 1.04 -5.06 -11.23
CA PRO A 122 2.38 -4.74 -10.75
C PRO A 122 2.34 -3.54 -9.80
N THR A 123 2.65 -3.79 -8.53
CA THR A 123 2.62 -2.78 -7.46
C THR A 123 4.00 -2.61 -6.83
N GLY A 124 4.18 -1.50 -6.11
CA GLY A 124 5.43 -1.23 -5.41
C GLY A 124 6.64 -1.13 -6.34
N VAL A 125 6.50 -0.50 -7.52
CA VAL A 125 7.59 -0.38 -8.49
C VAL A 125 8.67 0.57 -7.94
N HIS A 126 9.90 0.08 -7.78
CA HIS A 126 11.04 0.88 -7.29
C HIS A 126 12.31 0.59 -8.08
N LEU A 127 13.16 1.61 -8.21
CA LEU A 127 14.43 1.54 -8.90
C LEU A 127 15.58 1.45 -7.89
N LEU A 128 16.62 0.71 -8.26
CA LEU A 128 17.87 0.62 -7.53
C LEU A 128 19.04 0.85 -8.47
N ALA A 129 20.11 1.44 -7.95
CA ALA A 129 21.35 1.57 -8.70
C ALA A 129 21.90 0.18 -9.08
N GLY A 130 22.31 0.03 -10.33
CA GLY A 130 22.94 -1.20 -10.81
C GLY A 130 24.39 -1.34 -10.41
N ARG A 131 24.97 -2.50 -10.74
CA ARG A 131 26.39 -2.81 -10.49
C ARG A 131 27.36 -1.97 -11.32
N SER A 132 26.86 -1.26 -12.33
CA SER A 132 27.63 -0.35 -13.17
C SER A 132 26.84 0.95 -13.44
N PRO A 133 27.52 2.05 -13.84
CA PRO A 133 26.87 3.27 -14.30
C PRO A 133 25.96 3.10 -15.53
N ARG A 134 25.95 1.94 -16.18
CA ARG A 134 25.11 1.64 -17.35
C ARG A 134 24.01 0.63 -17.04
N SER A 135 23.69 0.47 -15.76
CA SER A 135 22.68 -0.49 -15.30
C SER A 135 21.83 0.09 -14.19
N VAL A 136 20.54 -0.25 -14.19
CA VAL A 136 19.57 0.04 -13.14
C VAL A 136 18.76 -1.23 -12.91
N LEU A 137 18.46 -1.56 -11.65
CA LEU A 137 17.51 -2.61 -11.32
C LEU A 137 16.13 -1.99 -11.13
N VAL A 138 15.11 -2.75 -11.50
CA VAL A 138 13.72 -2.44 -11.15
C VAL A 138 13.13 -3.62 -10.38
N GLN A 139 12.40 -3.30 -9.32
CA GLN A 139 11.68 -4.26 -8.49
C GLN A 139 10.19 -3.93 -8.45
N TRP A 140 9.36 -4.97 -8.41
CA TRP A 140 7.90 -4.85 -8.27
C TRP A 140 7.31 -6.14 -7.68
N THR A 141 6.02 -6.10 -7.32
CA THR A 141 5.34 -7.25 -6.71
C THR A 141 4.03 -7.57 -7.42
N THR A 142 3.76 -8.86 -7.63
CA THR A 142 2.48 -9.42 -8.13
C THR A 142 2.02 -10.59 -7.24
N PHE A 143 0.87 -11.18 -7.52
CA PHE A 143 0.35 -12.33 -6.77
C PHE A 143 0.98 -13.65 -7.20
N ASN A 144 1.23 -13.83 -8.49
CA ASN A 144 1.76 -15.04 -9.11
C ASN A 144 3.19 -14.84 -9.64
N PRO A 145 4.03 -15.89 -9.65
CA PRO A 145 5.44 -15.74 -10.06
C PRO A 145 5.58 -15.38 -11.54
N GLY A 146 4.65 -15.86 -12.37
CA GLY A 146 4.49 -15.46 -13.76
C GLY A 146 5.71 -15.68 -14.66
N SER A 147 5.74 -14.94 -15.76
CA SER A 147 6.89 -14.70 -16.63
C SER A 147 7.26 -13.22 -16.57
N PRO A 148 7.84 -12.77 -15.45
CA PRO A 148 8.00 -11.36 -15.14
C PRO A 148 9.04 -10.74 -16.07
N GLN A 149 8.75 -9.54 -16.57
CA GLN A 149 9.57 -8.87 -17.56
C GLN A 149 9.49 -7.35 -17.39
N VAL A 150 10.63 -6.69 -17.65
CA VAL A 150 10.69 -5.25 -17.89
C VAL A 150 10.85 -4.99 -19.38
N TRP A 151 10.12 -4.00 -19.90
CA TRP A 151 10.33 -3.41 -21.22
C TRP A 151 10.81 -1.98 -21.03
N PHE A 152 11.82 -1.55 -21.78
CA PHE A 152 12.40 -0.22 -21.64
C PHE A 152 12.95 0.33 -22.95
N GLY A 153 13.14 1.65 -23.00
CA GLY A 153 13.56 2.36 -24.20
C GLY A 153 13.87 3.82 -23.92
N THR A 154 14.23 4.55 -24.98
CA THR A 154 14.50 6.00 -24.93
C THR A 154 13.31 6.84 -25.38
N SER A 155 12.14 6.22 -25.55
CA SER A 155 10.89 6.88 -25.88
C SER A 155 9.73 6.17 -25.19
N PRO A 156 8.74 6.90 -24.63
CA PRO A 156 7.59 6.30 -23.95
C PRO A 156 6.75 5.41 -24.89
N ASP A 157 6.70 5.73 -26.18
CA ASP A 157 5.90 5.01 -27.18
C ASP A 157 6.66 3.81 -27.80
N ARG A 158 7.96 3.67 -27.48
CA ARG A 158 8.83 2.64 -28.07
C ARG A 158 9.79 2.07 -27.05
N LEU A 159 9.33 1.03 -26.34
CA LEU A 159 10.12 0.25 -25.40
C LEU A 159 10.79 -0.93 -26.12
N GLN A 160 11.81 -0.65 -26.95
CA GLN A 160 12.43 -1.66 -27.83
C GLN A 160 13.31 -2.69 -27.12
N TRP A 161 13.69 -2.48 -25.87
CA TRP A 161 14.52 -3.39 -25.10
C TRP A 161 13.68 -4.09 -24.03
N SER A 162 14.12 -5.28 -23.62
CA SER A 162 13.48 -6.01 -22.54
C SER A 162 14.48 -6.88 -21.80
N ALA A 163 14.16 -7.20 -20.55
CA ALA A 163 14.91 -8.14 -19.74
C ALA A 163 13.93 -8.97 -18.87
N PRO A 164 14.13 -10.29 -18.73
CA PRO A 164 13.36 -11.08 -17.78
C PRO A 164 13.70 -10.68 -16.34
N ALA A 165 12.78 -10.92 -15.42
CA ALA A 165 13.00 -10.78 -13.99
C ALA A 165 13.21 -12.16 -13.33
N SER A 166 13.95 -12.19 -12.23
CA SER A 166 13.84 -13.28 -11.26
C SER A 166 12.73 -12.98 -10.26
N SER A 167 12.13 -14.02 -9.68
CA SER A 167 11.08 -13.91 -8.67
C SER A 167 11.51 -14.59 -7.39
N ASP A 168 11.39 -13.89 -6.28
CA ASP A 168 11.57 -14.43 -4.94
C ASP A 168 10.28 -14.29 -4.14
N THR A 169 10.13 -15.10 -3.10
CA THR A 169 9.04 -14.99 -2.12
C THR A 169 9.52 -15.48 -0.77
N TYR A 170 8.70 -15.29 0.26
CA TYR A 170 8.96 -15.77 1.60
C TYR A 170 7.65 -16.28 2.21
N THR A 171 7.77 -17.16 3.21
CA THR A 171 6.64 -17.81 3.88
C THR A 171 6.74 -17.58 5.39
N PRO A 172 5.71 -17.90 6.20
CA PRO A 172 5.84 -17.82 7.65
C PRO A 172 7.05 -18.60 8.19
N ALA A 173 7.39 -19.73 7.55
CA ALA A 173 8.50 -20.60 7.94
C ALA A 173 9.89 -19.99 7.67
N THR A 174 10.00 -19.02 6.75
CA THR A 174 11.25 -18.30 6.50
C THR A 174 11.50 -17.16 7.50
N LEU A 175 10.48 -16.77 8.28
CA LEU A 175 10.59 -15.71 9.28
C LEU A 175 11.10 -16.28 10.62
N CYS A 176 11.70 -15.41 11.43
CA CYS A 176 12.26 -15.79 12.74
C CYS A 176 11.20 -16.09 13.83
N GLY A 177 9.91 -15.91 13.53
CA GLY A 177 8.80 -16.16 14.47
C GLY A 177 8.05 -14.90 14.92
N GLY A 178 7.34 -15.02 16.05
CA GLY A 178 6.60 -13.93 16.66
C GLY A 178 5.39 -13.49 15.84
N ARG A 179 4.99 -12.21 15.95
CA ARG A 179 3.81 -11.69 15.26
C ARG A 179 3.95 -11.74 13.73
N ALA A 180 5.17 -11.59 13.22
CA ALA A 180 5.43 -11.55 11.78
C ALA A 180 5.06 -12.86 11.07
N SER A 181 5.28 -14.02 11.72
CA SER A 181 4.92 -15.34 11.18
C SER A 181 3.52 -15.81 11.62
N ASN A 182 2.79 -15.01 12.41
CA ASN A 182 1.51 -15.39 13.02
C ASN A 182 0.44 -14.30 12.77
N GLU A 183 0.06 -13.53 13.79
CA GLU A 183 -1.10 -12.62 13.73
C GLU A 183 -0.89 -11.44 12.76
N GLY A 184 0.36 -11.12 12.44
CA GLY A 184 0.74 -10.09 11.45
C GLY A 184 1.10 -10.65 10.08
N TRP A 185 0.94 -11.96 9.85
CA TRP A 185 1.27 -12.57 8.56
C TRP A 185 0.28 -12.15 7.47
N LEU A 186 0.82 -11.66 6.36
CA LEU A 186 0.12 -11.43 5.10
C LEU A 186 0.97 -12.03 3.98
N GLU A 187 0.33 -12.76 3.05
CA GLU A 187 1.02 -13.37 1.92
C GLU A 187 1.66 -12.29 1.04
N PRO A 188 3.00 -12.28 0.85
CA PRO A 188 3.66 -11.22 0.09
C PRO A 188 3.39 -11.27 -1.41
N GLY A 189 3.01 -12.43 -1.96
CA GLY A 189 3.07 -12.69 -3.39
C GLY A 189 4.51 -12.93 -3.84
N TYR A 190 4.86 -12.44 -5.03
CA TYR A 190 6.20 -12.61 -5.61
C TYR A 190 6.88 -11.28 -5.85
N LEU A 191 8.12 -11.17 -5.38
CA LEU A 191 8.97 -10.02 -5.50
C LEU A 191 9.88 -10.22 -6.71
N HIS A 192 9.67 -9.43 -7.75
CA HIS A 192 10.42 -9.51 -8.99
C HIS A 192 11.58 -8.53 -9.00
N THR A 193 12.70 -8.94 -9.58
CA THR A 193 13.86 -8.06 -9.82
C THR A 193 14.36 -8.27 -11.25
N ALA A 194 14.47 -7.18 -12.02
CA ALA A 194 15.03 -7.22 -13.38
C ALA A 194 16.15 -6.19 -13.55
N ASP A 195 17.17 -6.58 -14.33
CA ASP A 195 18.32 -5.73 -14.66
C ASP A 195 18.13 -5.05 -16.02
N MET A 196 18.03 -3.72 -16.03
CA MET A 196 18.09 -2.93 -17.26
C MET A 196 19.55 -2.59 -17.57
N LEU A 197 20.15 -3.33 -18.50
CA LEU A 197 21.58 -3.24 -18.82
C LEU A 197 21.88 -2.36 -20.05
N ASN A 198 23.15 -1.99 -20.21
CA ASN A 198 23.69 -1.26 -21.36
C ASN A 198 23.05 0.11 -21.62
N LEU A 199 22.44 0.71 -20.59
CA LEU A 199 21.74 1.98 -20.71
C LEU A 199 22.65 3.07 -21.30
N PRO A 200 22.15 3.92 -22.22
CA PRO A 200 22.85 5.13 -22.62
C PRO A 200 23.03 6.05 -21.41
N LYS A 201 24.08 6.88 -21.40
CA LYS A 201 24.38 7.80 -20.29
C LYS A 201 23.56 9.09 -20.45
N ALA A 202 23.22 9.74 -19.34
CA ALA A 202 22.55 11.04 -19.34
C ALA A 202 21.33 11.10 -20.28
N THR A 203 20.49 10.07 -20.23
CA THR A 203 19.36 9.88 -21.15
C THR A 203 18.10 9.54 -20.36
N ASP A 204 16.96 10.10 -20.75
CA ASP A 204 15.66 9.66 -20.23
C ASP A 204 15.36 8.24 -20.70
N ILE A 205 15.16 7.36 -19.73
CA ILE A 205 14.78 5.97 -19.94
C ILE A 205 13.33 5.81 -19.52
N PHE A 206 12.51 5.27 -20.41
CA PHE A 206 11.13 4.92 -20.16
C PHE A 206 11.03 3.41 -19.99
N TYR A 207 10.16 2.95 -19.09
CA TYR A 207 10.01 1.53 -18.81
C TYR A 207 8.61 1.13 -18.32
N GLN A 208 8.27 -0.14 -18.53
CA GLN A 208 7.11 -0.83 -17.97
C GLN A 208 7.56 -2.15 -17.37
N VAL A 209 6.89 -2.57 -16.30
CA VAL A 209 7.06 -3.90 -15.71
C VAL A 209 5.77 -4.68 -15.80
N GLY A 210 5.86 -6.01 -15.78
CA GLY A 210 4.67 -6.85 -15.86
C GLY A 210 5.02 -8.29 -16.18
N ASP A 211 4.12 -8.96 -16.89
CA ASP A 211 4.23 -10.37 -17.23
C ASP A 211 4.12 -10.55 -18.76
N ALA A 212 5.11 -11.21 -19.34
CA ALA A 212 5.24 -11.35 -20.79
C ALA A 212 4.22 -12.30 -21.43
N VAL A 213 3.62 -13.21 -20.65
CA VAL A 213 2.70 -14.25 -21.14
C VAL A 213 1.26 -13.81 -20.99
N THR A 214 0.89 -13.29 -19.82
CA THR A 214 -0.47 -12.78 -19.55
C THR A 214 -0.71 -11.43 -20.22
N GLY A 215 0.36 -10.68 -20.51
CA GLY A 215 0.27 -9.34 -21.08
C GLY A 215 -0.09 -8.25 -20.06
N VAL A 216 -0.21 -8.58 -18.78
CA VAL A 216 -0.40 -7.60 -17.71
C VAL A 216 0.83 -6.67 -17.66
N LYS A 217 0.60 -5.36 -17.69
CA LYS A 217 1.65 -4.34 -17.66
C LYS A 217 1.28 -3.20 -16.73
N SER A 218 2.29 -2.60 -16.11
CA SER A 218 2.17 -1.33 -15.42
C SER A 218 1.93 -0.18 -16.41
N ARG A 219 1.61 1.01 -15.89
CA ARG A 219 1.81 2.26 -16.64
C ARG A 219 3.29 2.42 -17.04
N VAL A 220 3.57 3.28 -18.01
CA VAL A 220 4.93 3.69 -18.35
C VAL A 220 5.47 4.59 -17.24
N TYR A 221 6.66 4.27 -16.77
CA TYR A 221 7.46 5.08 -15.84
C TYR A 221 8.69 5.63 -16.57
N SER A 222 9.41 6.55 -15.95
CA SER A 222 10.69 7.02 -16.45
C SER A 222 11.70 7.29 -15.35
N PHE A 223 12.98 7.33 -15.73
CA PHE A 223 14.08 7.82 -14.92
C PHE A 223 15.19 8.38 -15.82
N PHE A 224 16.04 9.23 -15.25
CA PHE A 224 17.23 9.72 -15.94
C PHE A 224 18.43 8.81 -15.65
N SER A 225 19.05 8.27 -16.70
CA SER A 225 20.20 7.37 -16.55
C SER A 225 21.45 8.09 -16.06
N HIS A 226 22.37 7.33 -15.45
CA HIS A 226 23.60 7.87 -14.87
C HIS A 226 24.36 8.79 -15.86
N PRO A 227 24.86 9.95 -15.44
CA PRO A 227 25.53 10.91 -16.32
C PRO A 227 26.94 10.50 -16.79
N GLY A 228 27.38 9.28 -16.48
CA GLY A 228 28.78 8.84 -16.57
C GLY A 228 29.62 9.20 -15.34
N VAL A 229 30.88 8.78 -15.36
CA VAL A 229 31.86 8.98 -14.28
C VAL A 229 32.95 9.90 -14.79
N GLY A 230 33.29 10.94 -14.03
CA GLY A 230 34.32 11.91 -14.38
C GLY A 230 34.40 13.03 -13.35
N PRO A 231 35.53 13.76 -13.29
CA PRO A 231 35.72 14.86 -12.36
C PRO A 231 34.82 16.08 -12.66
N ASP A 232 34.24 16.13 -13.85
CA ASP A 232 33.33 17.17 -14.34
C ASP A 232 31.84 16.84 -14.08
N LYS A 233 31.55 15.77 -13.34
CA LYS A 233 30.19 15.31 -13.07
C LYS A 233 29.76 15.65 -11.64
N SER A 234 28.56 16.21 -11.50
CA SER A 234 27.92 16.46 -10.20
C SER A 234 26.79 15.46 -9.95
N ALA A 235 26.50 15.21 -8.68
CA ALA A 235 25.36 14.44 -8.23
C ALA A 235 24.82 15.04 -6.93
N SER A 236 23.51 14.97 -6.77
CA SER A 236 22.83 15.39 -5.55
C SER A 236 22.15 14.19 -4.92
N VAL A 237 22.28 14.06 -3.60
CA VAL A 237 21.82 12.88 -2.86
C VAL A 237 20.94 13.32 -1.71
N LEU A 238 19.74 12.74 -1.63
CA LEU A 238 18.85 12.84 -0.48
C LEU A 238 19.08 11.63 0.43
N LEU A 239 19.44 11.88 1.69
CA LEU A 239 19.70 10.85 2.69
C LEU A 239 18.62 10.96 3.78
N VAL A 240 17.83 9.91 3.94
CA VAL A 240 16.76 9.84 4.93
C VAL A 240 16.82 8.48 5.62
N ALA A 241 16.61 8.47 6.93
CA ALA A 241 16.53 7.28 7.75
C ALA A 241 15.29 7.36 8.67
N ASP A 242 14.83 6.22 9.14
CA ASP A 242 13.75 6.10 10.14
C ASP A 242 12.43 6.81 9.75
N GLN A 243 12.18 6.94 8.44
CA GLN A 243 11.00 7.65 7.91
C GLN A 243 9.69 7.01 8.39
N GLY A 244 9.63 5.69 8.46
CA GLY A 244 8.41 4.94 8.76
C GLY A 244 7.35 5.05 7.65
N ALA A 245 6.10 4.79 8.02
CA ALA A 245 4.95 4.88 7.12
C ALA A 245 3.73 5.45 7.87
N SER A 246 2.86 6.14 7.15
CA SER A 246 1.59 6.63 7.69
C SER A 246 0.52 6.68 6.61
N ALA A 247 -0.72 6.41 7.00
CA ALA A 247 -1.86 6.45 6.10
C ALA A 247 -2.19 7.89 5.69
N GLY A 248 -2.64 8.03 4.44
CA GLY A 248 -2.84 9.33 3.81
C GLY A 248 -4.21 9.97 4.01
N ASP A 249 -5.06 9.34 4.81
CA ASP A 249 -6.50 9.49 4.78
C ASP A 249 -7.07 9.25 6.20
N ASP A 250 -8.37 8.94 6.33
CA ASP A 250 -9.02 8.83 7.64
C ASP A 250 -8.57 7.59 8.45
N GLY A 251 -7.74 6.71 7.88
CA GLY A 251 -7.27 5.50 8.54
C GLY A 251 -5.90 5.63 9.21
N ARG A 252 -5.55 4.61 9.97
CA ARG A 252 -4.23 4.37 10.56
C ARG A 252 -3.83 2.92 10.37
N ALA A 253 -2.53 2.66 10.31
CA ALA A 253 -1.99 1.31 10.34
C ALA A 253 -1.60 0.92 11.77
N PRO A 254 -1.43 -0.39 12.07
CA PRO A 254 -0.91 -0.84 13.37
C PRO A 254 0.44 -0.22 13.74
N ILE A 255 1.28 0.06 12.73
CA ILE A 255 2.51 0.85 12.84
C ILE A 255 2.29 2.12 12.04
N ASP A 256 2.08 3.24 12.73
CA ASP A 256 1.81 4.54 12.14
C ASP A 256 2.82 5.55 12.66
N VAL A 257 3.55 6.18 11.74
CA VAL A 257 4.56 7.21 12.03
C VAL A 257 4.08 8.52 11.39
N PRO A 258 3.33 9.37 12.10
CA PRO A 258 2.66 10.52 11.51
C PRO A 258 3.58 11.49 10.74
N SER A 259 4.85 11.61 11.16
CA SER A 259 5.87 12.42 10.49
C SER A 259 6.28 11.88 9.10
N ALA A 260 6.05 10.59 8.83
CA ALA A 260 6.45 9.93 7.58
C ALA A 260 5.90 10.64 6.33
N ARG A 261 4.66 11.18 6.40
CA ARG A 261 4.05 11.93 5.30
C ARG A 261 4.74 13.26 5.05
N VAL A 262 5.11 13.96 6.12
CA VAL A 262 5.79 15.27 6.00
C VAL A 262 7.17 15.06 5.39
N VAL A 263 7.90 14.03 5.84
CA VAL A 263 9.20 13.66 5.28
C VAL A 263 9.07 13.27 3.81
N ALA A 264 8.12 12.37 3.47
CA ALA A 264 7.88 11.97 2.07
C ALA A 264 7.54 13.16 1.17
N GLY A 265 6.65 14.05 1.64
CA GLY A 265 6.26 15.25 0.91
C GLY A 265 7.45 16.18 0.67
N ARG A 266 8.28 16.40 1.69
CA ARG A 266 9.48 17.23 1.57
C ARG A 266 10.49 16.63 0.60
N MET A 267 10.77 15.33 0.68
CA MET A 267 11.64 14.64 -0.26
C MET A 267 11.17 14.81 -1.71
N ALA A 268 9.86 14.69 -1.96
CA ALA A 268 9.30 14.87 -3.29
C ALA A 268 9.45 16.33 -3.77
N THR A 269 9.21 17.31 -2.90
CA THR A 269 9.44 18.72 -3.22
C THR A 269 10.90 19.01 -3.55
N ASP A 270 11.83 18.53 -2.72
CA ASP A 270 13.27 18.75 -2.93
C ASP A 270 13.76 18.04 -4.21
N ALA A 271 13.26 16.84 -4.50
CA ALA A 271 13.56 16.13 -5.75
C ALA A 271 13.04 16.86 -7.00
N LEU A 272 11.85 17.47 -6.93
CA LEU A 272 11.25 18.22 -8.04
C LEU A 272 11.89 19.59 -8.26
N ALA A 273 12.28 20.27 -7.18
CA ALA A 273 12.97 21.54 -7.27
C ALA A 273 14.34 21.40 -7.96
N GLY A 274 14.94 20.20 -7.88
CA GLY A 274 16.33 20.01 -8.22
C GLY A 274 17.24 20.65 -7.17
N PHE A 275 18.53 20.39 -7.28
CA PHE A 275 19.53 21.08 -6.49
C PHE A 275 20.29 21.99 -7.44
N ASP A 276 19.99 23.29 -7.39
CA ASP A 276 20.91 24.27 -7.95
C ASP A 276 22.17 24.24 -7.11
N VAL A 277 23.25 23.74 -7.69
CA VAL A 277 24.60 23.96 -7.17
C VAL A 277 24.92 25.42 -7.50
N ALA A 278 24.49 26.34 -6.63
CA ALA A 278 25.02 27.69 -6.70
C ALA A 278 26.53 27.60 -6.41
N GLU A 279 27.34 27.91 -7.43
CA GLU A 279 28.79 28.14 -7.30
C GLU A 279 29.09 29.33 -6.38
#